data_AF-H2AVB0-F1
#
_entry.id   AF-H2AVB0-F1
#
_cell.length_a   1.000
_cell.length_b   1.000
_cell.length_c   1.000
_cell.angle_alpha   90.00
_cell.angle_beta   90.00
_cell.angle_gamma   90.00
#
_symmetry.space_group_name_H-M   'P 1'
#
loop_
_entity.id
_entity.type
_entity.pdbx_description
1 polymer ?
#
loop_
_entity_poly.entity_id
_entity_poly.type
_entity_poly.pdbx_seq_one_letter_code
_entity_poly.pdbx_strand_id
1 'polypeptide(L)'
;MDAAATDTIIVTSSKIDVTAPEVVTKLQDAIVQHILIDRFHVVIDNPVEIIILRNLKRLLIVSPTDEISTGIMQLYRASQNGKSLFLDLRLAYSLTSGNAIMKEKQYLELPKSQKLFLISPPSSPPPEFDYSKCEDHPSKVTFHEDHEVAHTEHKNNETTLPRKNVMLLESKVGSISINTCGDISEQDGQSLSENYVPTSMPPKSIFDDDD
;
A
#
# COMPACT_ATOMS: atom_id res chain seq x y z
N MET A 1 34.41 -16.09 -0.79
CA MET A 1 33.35 -15.14 -0.42
C MET A 1 32.98 -15.44 1.01
N ASP A 2 33.41 -14.59 1.95
CA ASP A 2 32.91 -14.69 3.32
C ASP A 2 31.43 -14.34 3.30
N ALA A 3 30.60 -15.27 3.79
CA ALA A 3 29.18 -15.01 3.96
C ALA A 3 29.03 -13.84 4.94
N ALA A 4 28.18 -12.85 4.60
CA ALA A 4 27.87 -11.76 5.49
C ALA A 4 27.38 -12.34 6.83
N ALA A 5 28.01 -11.93 7.94
CA ALA A 5 27.64 -12.41 9.26
C ALA A 5 26.22 -11.94 9.59
N THR A 6 25.43 -12.84 10.18
CA THR A 6 24.08 -12.54 10.63
C THR A 6 23.93 -12.95 12.08
N ASP A 7 23.12 -12.23 12.84
CA ASP A 7 22.76 -12.54 14.23
C ASP A 7 22.21 -13.97 14.46
N THR A 8 21.74 -14.63 13.41
CA THR A 8 21.08 -15.93 13.47
C THR A 8 21.95 -17.03 12.87
N ILE A 9 22.12 -18.12 13.62
CA ILE A 9 22.87 -19.31 13.19
C ILE A 9 21.93 -20.49 13.13
N ILE A 10 22.05 -21.28 12.06
CA ILE A 10 21.34 -22.53 11.87
C ILE A 10 22.30 -23.67 12.21
N VAL A 11 21.88 -24.54 13.13
CA VAL A 11 22.59 -25.77 13.50
C VAL A 11 21.89 -26.97 12.87
N THR A 12 22.68 -27.79 12.17
CA THR A 12 22.23 -29.00 11.49
C THR A 12 23.20 -30.15 11.76
N SER A 13 22.76 -31.38 11.58
CA SER A 13 23.64 -32.55 11.54
C SER A 13 23.04 -33.62 10.62
N SER A 14 23.91 -34.40 9.98
CA SER A 14 23.53 -35.60 9.24
C SER A 14 23.64 -36.88 10.06
N LYS A 15 24.28 -36.82 11.24
CA LYS A 15 24.64 -38.00 12.04
C LYS A 15 23.91 -38.08 13.37
N ILE A 16 23.70 -36.94 14.02
CA ILE A 16 23.09 -36.85 15.34
C ILE A 16 21.79 -36.05 15.29
N ASP A 17 20.85 -36.36 16.17
CA ASP A 17 19.66 -35.54 16.34
C ASP A 17 20.04 -34.28 17.13
N VAL A 18 20.14 -33.16 16.42
CA VAL A 18 20.46 -31.85 17.02
C VAL A 18 19.38 -31.36 17.97
N THR A 19 18.17 -31.93 17.92
CA THR A 19 17.04 -31.52 18.76
C THR A 19 16.92 -32.33 20.04
N ALA A 20 17.78 -33.33 20.23
CA ALA A 20 17.88 -34.10 21.46
C ALA A 20 18.33 -33.21 22.63
N PRO A 21 17.74 -33.37 23.83
CA PRO A 21 18.01 -32.49 24.97
C PRO A 21 19.50 -32.49 25.36
N GLU A 22 20.19 -33.63 25.27
CA GLU A 22 21.62 -33.74 25.58
C GLU A 22 22.52 -32.92 24.64
N VAL A 23 22.13 -32.78 23.38
CA VAL A 23 22.89 -31.99 22.39
C VAL A 23 22.63 -30.51 22.62
N VAL A 24 21.37 -30.15 22.89
CA VAL A 24 20.97 -28.77 23.19
C VAL A 24 21.66 -28.26 24.46
N THR A 25 21.71 -29.05 25.54
CA THR A 25 22.37 -28.65 26.79
C THR A 25 23.88 -28.50 26.61
N LYS A 26 24.55 -29.44 25.94
CA LYS A 26 25.98 -29.32 25.63
C LYS A 26 26.30 -28.09 24.79
N LEU A 27 25.46 -27.79 23.81
CA LEU A 27 25.59 -26.60 22.97
C LEU A 27 25.39 -25.32 23.79
N GLN A 28 24.37 -25.29 24.64
CA GLN A 28 24.10 -24.18 25.55
C GLN A 28 25.29 -23.94 26.48
N ASP A 29 25.79 -24.99 27.14
CA ASP A 29 26.95 -24.89 28.04
C ASP A 29 28.18 -24.36 27.33
N ALA A 30 28.46 -24.83 26.10
CA ALA A 30 29.58 -24.36 25.30
C ALA A 30 29.46 -22.86 24.94
N ILE A 31 28.26 -22.40 24.59
CA ILE A 31 28.02 -20.97 24.28
C ILE A 31 28.18 -20.13 25.56
N VAL A 32 27.59 -20.57 26.67
CA VAL A 32 27.68 -19.84 27.95
C VAL A 32 29.14 -19.72 28.39
N GLN A 33 29.87 -20.85 28.45
CA GLN A 33 31.23 -20.89 28.97
C GLN A 33 32.22 -20.07 28.15
N HIS A 34 32.13 -20.12 26.82
CA HIS A 34 33.17 -19.53 25.98
C HIS A 34 32.84 -18.13 25.43
N ILE A 35 31.58 -17.69 25.52
CA ILE A 35 31.14 -16.45 24.86
C ILE A 35 30.48 -15.52 25.87
N LEU A 36 29.53 -16.03 26.65
CA LEU A 36 28.73 -15.18 27.55
C LEU A 36 29.47 -14.81 28.83
N ILE A 37 30.36 -15.67 29.33
CA ILE A 37 31.13 -15.38 30.55
C ILE A 37 32.33 -14.46 30.23
N ASP A 38 33.04 -14.73 29.14
CA ASP A 38 34.34 -14.11 28.90
C ASP A 38 34.29 -12.82 28.07
N ARG A 39 33.24 -12.61 27.25
CA ARG A 39 33.29 -11.58 26.18
C ARG A 39 32.07 -10.69 26.06
N PHE A 40 30.87 -11.17 26.39
CA PHE A 40 29.63 -10.43 26.11
C PHE A 40 28.66 -10.46 27.29
N HIS A 41 28.18 -9.28 27.71
CA HIS A 41 27.13 -9.18 28.72
C HIS A 41 25.75 -9.22 28.05
N VAL A 42 25.06 -10.36 28.18
CA VAL A 42 23.68 -10.52 27.68
C VAL A 42 22.69 -10.07 28.74
N VAL A 43 21.74 -9.22 28.36
CA VAL A 43 20.71 -8.66 29.25
C VAL A 43 19.41 -9.45 29.07
N ILE A 44 18.57 -9.51 30.11
CA ILE A 44 17.27 -10.22 30.09
C ILE A 44 16.37 -9.70 28.95
N ASP A 45 16.44 -8.41 28.64
CA ASP A 45 15.64 -7.77 27.60
C ASP A 45 16.07 -8.14 26.17
N ASN A 46 17.28 -8.69 25.99
CA ASN A 46 17.79 -9.12 24.71
C ASN A 46 18.66 -10.37 24.88
N PRO A 47 18.03 -11.55 25.10
CA PRO A 47 18.73 -12.79 25.39
C PRO A 47 19.29 -13.47 24.12
N VAL A 48 20.20 -14.42 24.31
CA VAL A 48 20.52 -15.40 23.26
C VAL A 48 19.45 -16.48 23.30
N GLU A 49 18.74 -16.66 22.19
CA GLU A 49 17.64 -17.61 22.08
C GLU A 49 18.07 -18.88 21.33
N ILE A 50 17.69 -20.04 21.84
CA ILE A 50 17.86 -21.33 21.15
C ILE A 50 16.48 -21.89 20.82
N ILE A 51 16.10 -21.81 19.54
CA ILE A 51 14.81 -22.27 19.04
C ILE A 51 14.96 -23.69 18.49
N ILE A 52 14.23 -24.64 19.08
CA ILE A 52 14.29 -26.06 18.72
C ILE A 52 13.21 -26.39 17.68
N LEU A 53 13.61 -26.69 16.45
CA LEU A 53 12.71 -27.05 15.35
C LEU A 53 12.74 -28.57 15.14
N ARG A 54 12.08 -29.32 16.03
CA ARG A 54 12.05 -30.80 16.05
C ARG A 54 11.67 -31.42 14.70
N ASN A 55 10.61 -30.92 14.08
CA ASN A 55 10.11 -31.43 12.80
C ASN A 55 11.08 -31.20 11.64
N LEU A 56 11.93 -30.17 11.74
CA LEU A 56 12.92 -29.82 10.72
C LEU A 56 14.31 -30.37 11.05
N LYS A 57 14.49 -31.01 12.22
CA LYS A 57 15.78 -31.47 12.75
C LYS A 57 16.85 -30.37 12.71
N ARG A 58 16.45 -29.17 13.15
CA ARG A 58 17.27 -27.95 13.14
C ARG A 58 17.19 -27.23 14.48
N LEU A 59 18.26 -26.55 14.86
CA LEU A 59 18.22 -25.51 15.87
C LEU A 59 18.49 -24.15 15.22
N LEU A 60 17.84 -23.12 15.72
CA LEU A 60 18.22 -21.73 15.44
C LEU A 60 18.81 -21.14 16.72
N ILE A 61 19.95 -20.48 16.59
CA ILE A 61 20.51 -19.66 17.64
C ILE A 61 20.35 -18.21 17.18
N VAL A 62 19.51 -17.45 17.88
CA VAL A 62 19.30 -16.02 17.61
C VAL A 62 20.09 -15.24 18.64
N SER A 63 21.06 -14.46 18.18
CA SER A 63 21.90 -13.66 19.03
C SER A 63 21.41 -12.20 19.08
N PRO A 64 21.61 -11.49 20.19
CA PRO A 64 21.35 -10.05 20.29
C PRO A 64 22.11 -9.22 19.25
N THR A 65 23.37 -9.60 19.01
CA THR A 65 24.30 -8.93 18.09
C THR A 65 24.94 -9.95 17.15
N ASP A 66 25.32 -9.46 15.97
CA ASP A 66 26.11 -10.21 14.99
C ASP A 66 27.51 -10.57 15.52
N GLU A 67 28.08 -9.76 16.42
CA GLU A 67 29.34 -10.07 17.11
C GLU A 67 29.29 -11.38 17.91
N ILE A 68 28.21 -11.61 18.66
CA ILE A 68 28.00 -12.85 19.42
C ILE A 68 27.92 -14.05 18.46
N SER A 69 27.12 -13.92 17.40
CA SER A 69 27.00 -14.96 16.37
C SER A 69 28.34 -15.25 15.67
N THR A 70 29.16 -14.21 15.48
CA THR A 70 30.51 -14.33 14.94
C THR A 70 31.44 -15.05 15.91
N GLY A 71 31.34 -14.77 17.20
CA GLY A 71 32.03 -15.53 18.24
C GLY A 71 31.67 -17.01 18.23
N ILE A 72 30.38 -17.35 18.11
CA ILE A 72 29.91 -18.75 18.03
C ILE A 72 30.50 -19.43 16.78
N MET A 73 30.46 -18.75 15.63
CA MET A 73 30.98 -19.30 14.39
C MET A 73 32.50 -19.47 14.41
N GLN A 74 33.24 -18.56 15.06
CA GLN A 74 34.68 -18.69 15.25
C GLN A 74 35.02 -19.88 16.16
N LEU A 75 34.28 -20.06 17.25
CA LEU A 75 34.46 -21.20 18.16
C LEU A 75 34.20 -22.52 17.44
N TYR A 76 33.15 -22.58 16.62
CA TYR A 76 32.85 -23.71 15.76
C TYR A 76 34.00 -24.00 14.78
N ARG A 77 34.52 -22.98 14.08
CA ARG A 77 35.64 -23.14 13.15
C ARG A 77 36.92 -23.60 13.85
N ALA A 78 37.20 -23.09 15.05
CA ALA A 78 38.34 -23.53 15.86
C ALA A 78 38.18 -24.98 16.32
N SER A 79 36.96 -25.38 16.67
CA SER A 79 36.60 -26.74 17.09
C SER A 79 36.75 -27.78 15.96
N GLN A 80 36.46 -27.42 14.71
CA GLN A 80 36.61 -28.29 13.54
C GLN A 80 38.06 -28.74 13.29
N ASN A 81 39.05 -27.99 13.79
CA ASN A 81 40.47 -28.33 13.67
C ASN A 81 40.96 -29.26 14.80
N GLY A 82 40.09 -29.69 15.72
CA GLY A 82 40.40 -30.60 16.84
C GLY A 82 39.30 -31.65 17.09
N LYS A 83 39.52 -32.56 18.05
CA LYS A 83 38.47 -33.47 18.56
C LYS A 83 37.59 -32.69 19.54
N SER A 84 36.48 -32.13 19.08
CA SER A 84 35.62 -31.30 19.93
C SER A 84 34.13 -31.53 19.64
N LEU A 85 33.28 -31.04 20.57
CA LEU A 85 31.82 -31.23 20.66
C LEU A 85 31.06 -30.93 19.35
N PHE A 86 31.64 -30.14 18.45
CA PHE A 86 31.00 -29.70 17.21
C PHE A 86 31.33 -30.56 15.99
N LEU A 87 32.10 -31.65 16.13
CA LEU A 87 32.58 -32.44 14.98
C LEU A 87 31.46 -32.97 14.07
N ASP A 88 30.32 -33.32 14.68
CA ASP A 88 29.16 -33.85 13.97
C ASP A 88 28.08 -32.79 13.73
N LEU A 89 28.32 -31.55 14.13
CA LEU A 89 27.42 -30.42 13.90
C LEU A 89 27.90 -29.61 12.69
N ARG A 90 26.94 -29.05 11.97
CA ARG A 90 27.17 -28.09 10.89
C ARG A 90 26.44 -26.80 11.23
N LEU A 91 27.23 -25.76 11.44
CA LEU A 91 26.73 -24.41 11.70
C LEU A 91 26.83 -23.57 10.41
N ALA A 92 25.80 -22.79 10.16
CA ALA A 92 25.76 -21.83 9.05
C ALA A 92 25.00 -20.57 9.47
N TYR A 93 25.37 -19.43 8.90
CA TYR A 93 24.57 -18.21 9.06
C TYR A 93 23.22 -18.35 8.36
N SER A 94 22.20 -17.74 8.94
CA SER A 94 20.92 -17.51 8.27
C SER A 94 21.11 -16.55 7.10
N LEU A 95 20.22 -16.63 6.11
CA LEU A 95 20.21 -15.64 5.02
C LEU A 95 19.73 -14.26 5.50
N THR A 96 18.88 -14.25 6.51
CA THR A 96 18.28 -13.03 7.08
C THR A 96 18.58 -12.96 8.56
N SER A 97 18.92 -11.77 9.04
CA SER A 97 19.02 -11.52 10.47
C SER A 97 17.63 -11.57 11.12
N GLY A 98 17.54 -12.18 12.31
CA GLY A 98 16.31 -12.25 13.10
C GLY A 98 15.78 -10.86 13.43
N ASN A 99 16.70 -9.94 13.79
CA ASN A 99 16.38 -8.53 14.03
C ASN A 99 15.99 -7.79 12.74
N ALA A 100 16.52 -8.21 11.57
CA ALA A 100 16.14 -7.62 10.29
C ALA A 100 14.72 -7.97 9.86
N ILE A 101 14.12 -9.06 10.37
CA ILE A 101 12.70 -9.38 10.13
C ILE A 101 11.79 -8.38 10.85
N MET A 102 12.25 -7.80 11.97
CA MET A 102 11.53 -6.73 12.67
C MET A 102 11.70 -5.34 12.06
N LYS A 103 12.69 -5.15 11.16
CA LYS A 103 12.73 -3.93 10.36
C LYS A 103 11.59 -4.00 9.37
N GLU A 104 10.66 -3.04 9.46
CA GLU A 104 9.53 -2.91 8.53
C GLU A 104 10.04 -3.06 7.10
N LYS A 105 9.66 -4.15 6.46
CA LYS A 105 9.92 -4.34 5.05
C LYS A 105 9.22 -3.21 4.32
N GLN A 106 10.00 -2.40 3.61
CA GLN A 106 9.47 -1.34 2.76
C GLN A 106 8.82 -2.00 1.55
N TYR A 107 7.53 -2.29 1.67
CA TYR A 107 6.71 -2.72 0.54
C TYR A 107 6.35 -1.49 -0.30
N LEU A 108 6.13 -1.71 -1.60
CA LEU A 108 5.57 -0.66 -2.45
C LEU A 108 4.15 -0.35 -1.99
N GLU A 109 3.88 0.91 -1.63
CA GLU A 109 2.53 1.33 -1.25
C GLU A 109 1.59 1.28 -2.45
N LEU A 110 0.41 0.68 -2.24
CA LEU A 110 -0.66 0.76 -3.24
C LEU A 110 -1.23 2.18 -3.24
N PRO A 111 -1.44 2.80 -4.40
CA PRO A 111 -2.10 4.10 -4.47
C PRO A 111 -3.50 4.01 -3.86
N LYS A 112 -3.94 5.08 -3.18
CA LYS A 112 -5.26 5.17 -2.55
C LYS A 112 -6.34 4.86 -3.60
N SER A 113 -7.13 3.81 -3.37
CA SER A 113 -8.16 3.36 -4.31
C SER A 113 -9.12 4.50 -4.65
N GLN A 114 -9.14 4.95 -5.90
CA GLN A 114 -10.23 5.79 -6.41
C GLN A 114 -11.40 4.87 -6.77
N LYS A 115 -12.50 4.96 -6.01
CA LYS A 115 -13.72 4.22 -6.33
C LYS A 115 -14.46 4.98 -7.43
N LEU A 116 -14.42 4.47 -8.65
CA LEU A 116 -15.31 4.92 -9.72
C LEU A 116 -16.70 4.36 -9.46
N PHE A 117 -17.70 5.22 -9.28
CA PHE A 117 -19.10 4.82 -9.34
C PHE A 117 -19.51 4.75 -10.81
N LEU A 118 -19.78 3.55 -11.31
CA LEU A 118 -20.41 3.38 -12.60
C LEU A 118 -21.92 3.60 -12.38
N ILE A 119 -22.42 4.77 -12.77
CA ILE A 119 -23.85 5.01 -12.87
C ILE A 119 -24.30 4.38 -14.18
N SER A 120 -25.24 3.43 -14.11
CA SER A 120 -25.83 2.87 -15.32
C SER A 120 -26.51 4.00 -16.10
N PRO A 121 -26.50 3.97 -17.45
CA PRO A 121 -27.34 4.87 -18.22
C PRO A 121 -28.80 4.78 -17.71
N PRO A 122 -29.61 5.85 -17.84
CA PRO A 122 -31.01 5.81 -17.46
C PRO A 122 -31.69 4.61 -18.12
N SER A 123 -32.66 4.03 -17.41
CA SER A 123 -33.43 2.89 -17.94
C SER A 123 -33.99 3.29 -19.30
N SER A 124 -33.77 2.45 -20.31
CA SER A 124 -34.38 2.63 -21.62
C SER A 124 -35.89 2.81 -21.43
N PRO A 125 -36.53 3.78 -22.09
CA PRO A 125 -37.95 4.02 -21.88
C PRO A 125 -38.75 2.80 -22.35
N PRO A 126 -39.96 2.58 -21.80
CA PRO A 126 -40.77 1.41 -22.11
C PRO A 126 -41.13 1.34 -23.61
N PRO A 127 -41.47 0.16 -24.15
CA PRO A 127 -41.79 -0.01 -25.57
C PRO A 127 -42.95 0.87 -26.07
N GLU A 128 -43.82 1.29 -25.15
CA GLU A 128 -44.98 2.14 -25.41
C GLU A 128 -44.65 3.63 -25.29
N PHE A 129 -43.39 3.99 -25.03
CA PHE A 129 -42.96 5.37 -24.87
C PHE A 129 -42.95 6.08 -26.23
N ASP A 130 -43.71 7.16 -26.29
CA ASP A 130 -43.93 7.95 -27.49
C ASP A 130 -42.94 9.13 -27.53
N TYR A 131 -41.78 8.92 -28.17
CA TYR A 131 -40.75 9.94 -28.33
C TYR A 131 -41.24 11.19 -29.09
N SER A 132 -42.31 11.06 -29.89
CA SER A 132 -42.85 12.17 -30.68
C SER A 132 -43.57 13.24 -29.84
N LYS A 133 -43.85 12.95 -28.57
CA LYS A 133 -44.51 13.88 -27.64
C LYS A 133 -43.55 14.65 -26.73
N CYS A 134 -42.28 14.26 -26.68
CA CYS A 134 -41.29 14.85 -25.78
C CYS A 134 -40.22 15.67 -26.51
N GLU A 135 -40.09 15.53 -27.82
CA GLU A 135 -39.17 16.36 -28.62
C GLU A 135 -39.90 17.61 -29.12
N ASP A 136 -39.58 18.75 -28.51
CA ASP A 136 -39.91 20.05 -29.10
C ASP A 136 -39.15 20.19 -30.43
N HIS A 137 -39.78 20.83 -31.41
CA HIS A 137 -39.13 21.08 -32.69
C HIS A 137 -37.86 21.91 -32.45
N PRO A 138 -36.75 21.63 -33.18
CA PRO A 138 -35.53 22.38 -33.01
C PRO A 138 -35.82 23.88 -33.13
N SER A 139 -35.33 24.64 -32.15
CA SER A 139 -35.52 26.10 -32.12
C SER A 139 -35.01 26.69 -33.44
N LYS A 140 -35.88 27.40 -34.15
CA LYS A 140 -35.51 28.10 -35.39
C LYS A 140 -34.69 29.36 -35.13
N VAL A 141 -34.46 29.71 -33.86
CA VAL A 141 -33.70 30.90 -33.48
C VAL A 141 -32.29 30.48 -33.13
N THR A 142 -31.38 30.64 -34.09
CA THR A 142 -29.93 30.54 -33.88
C THR A 142 -29.43 31.79 -33.17
N PHE A 143 -29.32 31.76 -31.84
CA PHE A 143 -28.52 32.73 -31.08
C PHE A 143 -27.05 32.31 -31.11
N HIS A 144 -26.41 32.39 -32.28
CA HIS A 144 -24.95 32.30 -32.36
C HIS A 144 -24.43 33.73 -32.35
N GLU A 145 -24.12 34.26 -31.16
CA GLU A 145 -23.12 35.32 -31.07
C GLU A 145 -21.75 34.62 -31.00
N ASP A 146 -20.86 35.02 -31.90
CA ASP A 146 -19.55 34.46 -32.11
C ASP A 146 -18.74 34.39 -30.79
N HIS A 147 -18.45 33.17 -30.32
CA HIS A 147 -17.41 32.93 -29.32
C HIS A 147 -16.02 33.08 -29.96
N GLU A 148 -15.72 34.26 -30.48
CA GLU A 148 -14.34 34.67 -30.69
C GLU A 148 -13.89 35.53 -29.50
N VAL A 149 -12.73 35.18 -28.96
CA VAL A 149 -11.92 35.93 -27.97
C VAL A 149 -12.25 35.71 -26.48
N ALA A 150 -11.56 34.75 -25.85
CA ALA A 150 -11.04 34.91 -24.47
C ALA A 150 -9.97 33.87 -24.10
N HIS A 151 -8.95 33.68 -24.94
CA HIS A 151 -7.66 33.15 -24.49
C HIS A 151 -6.65 34.31 -24.46
N THR A 152 -6.83 35.20 -23.49
CA THR A 152 -5.81 36.21 -23.17
C THR A 152 -5.83 36.48 -21.67
N GLU A 153 -4.68 36.18 -21.07
CA GLU A 153 -4.36 36.44 -19.68
C GLU A 153 -4.63 37.90 -19.31
N HIS A 154 -5.59 38.15 -18.41
CA HIS A 154 -5.72 39.45 -17.76
C HIS A 154 -5.72 39.30 -16.24
N LYS A 155 -4.66 39.87 -15.66
CA LYS A 155 -4.57 40.26 -14.26
C LYS A 155 -5.61 41.33 -13.94
N ASN A 156 -6.18 41.19 -12.75
CA ASN A 156 -6.82 42.20 -11.90
C ASN A 156 -8.24 42.68 -12.24
N ASN A 157 -9.11 42.37 -11.28
CA ASN A 157 -10.27 43.14 -10.83
C ASN A 157 -11.47 43.27 -11.78
N GLU A 158 -12.23 42.17 -11.90
CA GLU A 158 -13.67 42.24 -12.11
C GLU A 158 -14.37 41.31 -11.10
N THR A 159 -15.36 41.89 -10.41
CA THR A 159 -16.18 41.31 -9.35
C THR A 159 -16.91 40.08 -9.86
N THR A 160 -16.30 38.91 -9.66
CA THR A 160 -16.87 37.62 -10.08
C THR A 160 -17.99 37.25 -9.09
N LEU A 161 -19.24 37.24 -9.57
CA LEU A 161 -20.38 36.72 -8.83
C LEU A 161 -20.10 35.27 -8.38
N PRO A 162 -20.59 34.84 -7.20
CA PRO A 162 -20.21 33.57 -6.63
C PRO A 162 -20.76 32.41 -7.45
N ARG A 163 -19.86 31.56 -7.96
CA ARG A 163 -20.18 30.22 -8.49
C ARG A 163 -21.04 29.50 -7.44
N LYS A 164 -22.30 29.21 -7.78
CA LYS A 164 -23.24 28.54 -6.89
C LYS A 164 -23.00 27.03 -6.98
N ASN A 165 -22.31 26.48 -5.99
CA ASN A 165 -22.21 25.03 -5.82
C ASN A 165 -23.53 24.53 -5.25
N VAL A 166 -24.28 23.75 -6.02
CA VAL A 166 -25.53 23.13 -5.57
C VAL A 166 -25.24 21.66 -5.27
N MET A 167 -25.32 21.30 -3.99
CA MET A 167 -25.15 19.93 -3.53
C MET A 167 -26.47 19.17 -3.68
N LEU A 168 -26.50 18.23 -4.61
CA LEU A 168 -27.69 17.45 -4.93
C LEU A 168 -27.91 16.29 -3.96
N LEU A 169 -26.82 15.67 -3.52
CA LEU A 169 -26.88 14.51 -2.64
C LEU A 169 -25.65 14.47 -1.75
N GLU A 170 -25.86 14.36 -0.44
CA GLU A 170 -24.81 14.13 0.54
C GLU A 170 -25.09 12.82 1.28
N SER A 171 -24.10 11.92 1.30
CA SER A 171 -24.18 10.64 2.00
C SER A 171 -22.89 10.36 2.76
N LYS A 172 -22.94 9.42 3.71
CA LYS A 172 -21.77 9.00 4.52
C LYS A 172 -20.60 8.45 3.69
N VAL A 173 -20.84 8.13 2.42
CA VAL A 173 -19.86 7.53 1.50
C VAL A 173 -19.46 8.44 0.34
N GLY A 174 -20.01 9.66 0.25
CA GLY A 174 -19.67 10.63 -0.79
C GLY A 174 -20.78 11.67 -1.04
N SER A 175 -20.46 12.69 -1.84
CA SER A 175 -21.39 13.74 -2.23
C SER A 175 -21.38 13.99 -3.74
N ILE A 176 -22.52 14.44 -4.26
CA ILE A 176 -22.70 14.88 -5.65
C ILE A 176 -23.00 16.37 -5.61
N SER A 177 -22.17 17.18 -6.28
CA SER A 177 -22.38 18.62 -6.42
C SER A 177 -22.31 19.04 -7.89
N ILE A 178 -23.18 19.96 -8.26
CA ILE A 178 -23.15 20.64 -9.56
C ILE A 178 -22.47 21.99 -9.35
N ASN A 179 -21.45 22.24 -10.15
CA ASN A 179 -20.84 23.56 -10.29
C ASN A 179 -21.44 24.21 -11.54
N THR A 180 -22.24 25.25 -11.35
CA THR A 180 -22.73 26.02 -12.49
C THR A 180 -21.62 26.93 -13.01
N CYS A 181 -21.46 26.96 -14.33
CA CYS A 181 -20.53 27.86 -15.01
C CYS A 181 -21.38 28.88 -15.79
N GLY A 182 -21.88 29.91 -15.11
CA GLY A 182 -22.67 30.98 -15.73
C GLY A 182 -23.69 31.62 -14.80
N ASP A 183 -24.00 32.90 -15.08
CA ASP A 183 -24.95 33.71 -14.34
C ASP A 183 -26.38 33.17 -14.51
N ILE A 184 -26.93 32.58 -13.45
CA ILE A 184 -28.37 32.39 -13.33
C ILE A 184 -28.87 33.67 -12.65
N SER A 185 -29.38 34.62 -13.44
CA SER A 185 -29.98 35.83 -12.90
C SER A 185 -31.15 35.42 -11.99
N GLU A 186 -31.02 35.69 -10.68
CA GLU A 186 -32.11 35.53 -9.72
C GLU A 186 -33.21 36.54 -10.06
N GLN A 187 -34.20 36.13 -10.85
CA GLN A 187 -35.51 36.78 -10.79
C GLN A 187 -36.33 36.09 -9.69
N ASP A 188 -36.53 36.85 -8.62
CA ASP A 188 -37.50 36.68 -7.53
C ASP A 188 -37.57 35.30 -6.86
N GLY A 189 -36.74 35.13 -5.82
CA GLY A 189 -37.15 34.60 -4.51
C GLY A 189 -37.77 33.21 -4.40
N GLN A 190 -37.85 32.43 -5.48
CA GLN A 190 -38.29 31.03 -5.46
C GLN A 190 -37.07 30.12 -5.43
N SER A 191 -37.07 29.18 -4.48
CA SER A 191 -36.13 28.07 -4.48
C SER A 191 -36.17 27.39 -5.86
N LEU A 192 -35.04 27.42 -6.57
CA LEU A 192 -34.85 26.73 -7.84
C LEU A 192 -35.29 25.27 -7.68
N SER A 193 -36.45 24.93 -8.23
CA SER A 193 -36.87 23.53 -8.36
C SER A 193 -35.94 22.83 -9.36
N GLU A 194 -35.74 21.53 -9.16
CA GLU A 194 -34.84 20.65 -9.92
C GLU A 194 -35.02 20.73 -11.46
N ASN A 195 -36.13 21.30 -11.94
CA ASN A 195 -36.49 21.40 -13.34
C ASN A 195 -35.92 22.62 -14.09
N TYR A 196 -35.22 23.55 -13.42
CA TYR A 196 -34.79 24.83 -14.01
C TYR A 196 -33.27 25.02 -14.14
N VAL A 197 -32.46 23.97 -13.98
CA VAL A 197 -31.03 24.06 -14.33
C VAL A 197 -30.91 23.75 -15.82
N PRO A 198 -30.63 24.74 -16.69
CA PRO A 198 -30.42 24.47 -18.11
C PRO A 198 -29.19 23.57 -18.24
N THR A 199 -29.39 22.33 -18.67
CA THR A 199 -28.30 21.49 -19.12
C THR A 199 -27.85 22.03 -20.46
N SER A 200 -26.55 22.25 -20.62
CA SER A 200 -25.95 22.62 -21.89
C SER A 200 -26.44 21.66 -22.97
N MET A 201 -26.98 22.18 -24.07
CA MET A 201 -27.36 21.36 -25.22
C MET A 201 -26.17 20.49 -25.65
N PRO A 202 -26.42 19.28 -26.16
CA PRO A 202 -25.35 18.45 -26.69
C PRO A 202 -24.56 19.24 -27.74
N PRO A 203 -23.22 19.08 -27.79
CA PRO A 203 -22.40 19.76 -28.77
C PRO A 203 -22.91 19.42 -30.17
N LYS A 204 -23.01 20.44 -31.05
CA LYS A 204 -23.32 20.22 -32.46
C LYS A 204 -22.30 19.25 -33.04
N SER A 205 -22.82 18.18 -33.65
CA SER A 205 -22.03 17.25 -34.43
C SER A 205 -21.52 17.98 -35.68
N ILE A 206 -20.21 17.93 -35.93
CA ILE A 206 -19.63 18.41 -37.20
C ILE A 206 -20.01 17.53 -38.39
N PHE A 207 -20.75 16.44 -38.16
CA PHE A 207 -21.23 15.51 -39.18
C PHE A 207 -22.66 15.79 -39.65
N ASP A 208 -23.34 16.79 -39.06
CA ASP A 208 -24.74 17.12 -39.40
C ASP A 208 -24.84 18.27 -40.44
N ASP A 209 -23.73 18.77 -40.99
CA ASP A 209 -23.71 19.87 -41.98
C ASP A 209 -23.68 19.39 -43.46
N ASP A 210 -24.16 18.18 -43.75
CA ASP A 210 -24.35 17.69 -45.14
C ASP A 210 -25.84 17.42 -45.43
N ASP A 211 -26.59 18.46 -45.79
CA ASP A 211 -27.70 18.48 -46.78
C ASP A 211 -28.18 19.91 -47.11
#